data_AF-E2S3H9-F1
#
_entry.id   AF-E2S3H9-F1
#
_cell.length_a   1.000
_cell.length_b   1.000
_cell.length_c   1.000
_cell.angle_alpha   90.00
_cell.angle_beta   90.00
_cell.angle_gamma   90.00
#
_symmetry.space_group_name_H-M   'P 1'
#
loop_
_entity.id
_entity.type
_entity.pdbx_description
1 polymer ?
#
loop_
_entity_poly.entity_id
_entity_poly.type
_entity_poly.pdbx_seq_one_letter_code
_entity_poly.pdbx_strand_id
1 'polypeptide(L)'
;MRMTLYLRRDIDYLFAPYSYDQLFLKLPYDYAVEAASRSRIFITPEGAANSYWSQQYVEIDTTVDDLPNALRLGVRDPKIPRRWTAVLETKNPEWVWFLCDRPMEYEQFLSFIGLVGSIPFVPGMTQVLIQDHPDERELEDALGSRTGTKNLTVHSYDIHAAIGLSEPVPENRGEQFFDVGIGEGESRFQAFTQWPEAEEFHFPGLERLKAKKGPLRKRFTTQDLADCAHLFGLDPFNRDFLTGRATLINAGYPLAQAYGSSAIFDYPEHTWDREHERSEG
;
A
#
# COMPACT_ATOMS: atom_id res chain seq x y z
N MET A 1 -22.51 5.03 0.13
CA MET A 1 -22.52 4.20 1.35
C MET A 1 -21.23 4.51 2.10
N ARG A 2 -21.31 5.02 3.34
CA ARG A 2 -20.11 5.46 4.09
C ARG A 2 -19.39 4.22 4.61
N MET A 3 -18.17 3.96 4.13
CA MET A 3 -17.25 3.02 4.79
C MET A 3 -16.97 3.60 6.18
N THR A 4 -17.41 2.91 7.24
CA THR A 4 -16.98 3.22 8.60
C THR A 4 -15.58 2.65 8.76
N LEU A 5 -14.59 3.55 8.79
CA LEU A 5 -13.18 3.22 9.02
C LEU A 5 -13.00 2.67 10.45
N TYR A 6 -12.46 1.47 10.58
CA TYR A 6 -12.23 0.81 11.86
C TYR A 6 -10.75 0.90 12.26
N LEU A 7 -10.39 1.84 13.13
CA LEU A 7 -9.01 2.10 13.51
C LEU A 7 -8.62 1.22 14.72
N ARG A 8 -7.59 0.37 14.60
CA ARG A 8 -7.10 -0.49 15.71
C ARG A 8 -5.65 -0.26 16.03
N ARG A 9 -4.85 -0.07 14.99
CA ARG A 9 -3.40 0.01 15.05
C ARG A 9 -2.97 1.43 14.83
N ASP A 10 -1.77 1.73 15.28
CA ASP A 10 -1.14 3.03 15.13
C ASP A 10 -1.20 3.53 13.68
N ILE A 11 -0.88 2.64 12.72
CA ILE A 11 -0.93 2.96 11.30
C ILE A 11 -2.36 3.22 10.77
N ASP A 12 -3.40 2.64 11.38
CA ASP A 12 -4.78 2.90 10.97
C ASP A 12 -5.16 4.35 11.30
N TYR A 13 -4.75 4.87 12.45
CA TYR A 13 -5.01 6.26 12.85
C TYR A 13 -4.29 7.27 11.95
N LEU A 14 -3.15 6.89 11.38
CA LEU A 14 -2.38 7.73 10.47
C LEU A 14 -2.86 7.65 9.01
N PHE A 15 -3.04 6.45 8.49
CA PHE A 15 -3.20 6.20 7.05
C PHE A 15 -4.50 5.50 6.66
N ALA A 16 -5.52 5.45 7.52
CA ALA A 16 -6.84 4.97 7.10
C ALA A 16 -7.36 5.69 5.83
N PRO A 17 -7.93 4.98 4.83
CA PRO A 17 -8.15 3.53 4.68
C PRO A 17 -6.96 2.72 4.11
N TYR A 18 -5.87 3.38 3.73
CA TYR A 18 -4.72 2.76 3.07
C TYR A 18 -3.99 1.74 3.93
N SER A 19 -4.21 1.72 5.23
CA SER A 19 -3.62 0.74 6.15
C SER A 19 -4.20 -0.68 6.04
N TYR A 20 -5.34 -0.87 5.36
CA TYR A 20 -5.93 -2.19 5.17
C TYR A 20 -5.34 -2.96 3.98
N ASP A 21 -5.02 -2.25 2.91
CA ASP A 21 -4.35 -2.79 1.72
C ASP A 21 -2.99 -2.12 1.62
N GLN A 22 -1.93 -2.85 1.97
CA GLN A 22 -0.57 -2.31 1.97
C GLN A 22 0.26 -3.04 0.93
N LEU A 23 0.73 -2.32 -0.09
CA LEU A 23 1.65 -2.85 -1.08
C LEU A 23 3.08 -2.39 -0.77
N PHE A 24 3.93 -3.32 -0.34
CA PHE A 24 5.35 -3.08 -0.19
C PHE A 24 6.09 -3.55 -1.44
N LEU A 25 7.06 -2.77 -1.90
CA LEU A 25 7.87 -3.08 -3.07
C LEU A 25 9.33 -3.17 -2.66
N LYS A 26 9.98 -4.30 -2.98
CA LYS A 26 11.43 -4.47 -2.84
C LYS A 26 12.11 -3.88 -4.06
N LEU A 27 12.30 -2.56 -4.05
CA LEU A 27 12.85 -1.77 -5.14
C LEU A 27 13.61 -0.57 -4.54
N PRO A 28 14.72 -0.13 -5.17
CA PRO A 28 15.33 1.14 -4.81
C PRO A 28 14.29 2.27 -4.90
N TYR A 29 14.32 3.20 -3.94
CA TYR A 29 13.29 4.24 -3.81
C TYR A 29 13.02 5.01 -5.11
N ASP A 30 14.06 5.57 -5.74
CA ASP A 30 13.93 6.33 -6.98
C ASP A 30 13.35 5.48 -8.13
N TYR A 31 13.73 4.20 -8.17
CA TYR A 31 13.19 3.26 -9.14
C TYR A 31 11.71 2.98 -8.89
N ALA A 32 11.30 2.85 -7.64
CA ALA A 32 9.89 2.67 -7.28
C ALA A 32 9.05 3.91 -7.61
N VAL A 33 9.61 5.12 -7.48
CA VAL A 33 8.97 6.38 -7.92
C VAL A 33 8.76 6.37 -9.44
N GLU A 34 9.78 5.95 -10.21
CA GLU A 34 9.64 5.80 -11.66
C GLU A 34 8.61 4.73 -12.03
N ALA A 35 8.61 3.60 -11.33
CA ALA A 35 7.62 2.52 -11.49
C ALA A 35 6.19 2.98 -11.21
N ALA A 36 6.00 3.72 -10.12
CA ALA A 36 4.73 4.31 -9.76
C ALA A 36 4.20 5.25 -10.85
N SER A 37 5.06 6.09 -11.42
CA SER A 37 4.66 7.06 -12.46
C SER A 37 4.23 6.38 -13.76
N ARG A 38 4.70 5.15 -14.03
CA ARG A 38 4.32 4.38 -15.22
C ARG A 38 3.29 3.29 -14.95
N SER A 39 2.77 3.22 -13.73
CA SER A 39 1.76 2.25 -13.33
C SER A 39 0.45 2.46 -14.08
N ARG A 40 -0.37 1.40 -14.13
CA ARG A 40 -1.68 1.39 -14.79
C ARG A 40 -2.65 2.46 -14.26
N ILE A 41 -2.41 2.95 -13.05
CA ILE A 41 -3.21 3.98 -12.38
C ILE A 41 -3.29 5.25 -13.24
N PHE A 42 -2.23 5.57 -13.98
CA PHE A 42 -2.14 6.76 -14.83
C PHE A 42 -2.57 6.53 -16.29
N ILE A 43 -3.02 5.33 -16.66
CA ILE A 43 -3.42 5.01 -18.03
C ILE A 43 -4.88 5.37 -18.27
N THR A 44 -5.10 6.25 -19.25
CA THR A 44 -6.41 6.45 -19.86
C THR A 44 -6.63 5.47 -21.02
N PRO A 45 -7.87 5.02 -21.26
CA PRO A 45 -8.19 4.16 -22.40
C PRO A 45 -7.69 4.75 -23.72
N GLU A 46 -7.25 3.87 -24.63
CA GLU A 46 -6.79 4.23 -25.98
C GLU A 46 -7.83 5.15 -26.67
N GLY A 47 -7.42 6.40 -26.94
CA GLY A 47 -8.28 7.43 -27.55
C GLY A 47 -8.31 8.77 -26.83
N ALA A 48 -7.89 8.84 -25.55
CA ALA A 48 -7.79 10.09 -24.78
C ALA A 48 -6.31 10.52 -24.56
N ALA A 49 -5.45 10.24 -25.54
CA ALA A 49 -4.01 10.36 -25.45
C ALA A 49 -3.52 11.82 -25.54
N ASN A 50 -3.78 12.64 -24.51
CA ASN A 50 -3.10 13.94 -24.35
C ASN A 50 -2.45 14.14 -22.95
N SER A 51 -2.66 13.25 -21.98
CA SER A 51 -2.34 13.53 -20.56
C SER A 51 -1.15 12.76 -19.95
N TYR A 52 -0.39 11.99 -20.73
CA TYR A 52 0.84 11.34 -20.23
C TYR A 52 1.94 12.33 -19.77
N TRP A 53 1.77 13.65 -19.96
CA TRP A 53 2.84 14.66 -19.87
C TRP A 53 2.74 15.65 -18.71
N SER A 54 1.73 15.56 -17.86
CA SER A 54 1.55 16.48 -16.72
C SER A 54 1.53 15.75 -15.40
N GLN A 55 2.53 14.88 -15.18
CA GLN A 55 2.79 14.38 -13.84
C GLN A 55 3.53 15.44 -13.05
N GLN A 56 2.98 15.77 -11.88
CA GLN A 56 3.66 16.59 -10.91
C GLN A 56 4.19 15.70 -9.80
N TYR A 57 5.50 15.80 -9.58
CA TYR A 57 6.20 15.16 -8.48
C TYR A 57 6.27 16.15 -7.32
N VAL A 58 5.88 15.71 -6.14
CA VAL A 58 5.95 16.47 -4.90
C VAL A 58 6.78 15.67 -3.92
N GLU A 59 7.99 16.14 -3.67
CA GLU A 59 8.84 15.59 -2.63
C GLU A 59 8.33 16.04 -1.26
N ILE A 60 8.19 15.08 -0.36
CA ILE A 60 7.74 15.26 1.01
C ILE A 60 8.87 14.79 1.91
N ASP A 61 9.30 15.68 2.79
CA ASP A 61 10.26 15.40 3.85
C ASP A 61 9.72 16.01 5.14
N THR A 62 9.13 15.17 5.97
CA THR A 62 8.37 15.57 7.17
C THR A 62 8.42 14.49 8.23
N THR A 63 7.78 14.72 9.39
CA THR A 63 7.59 13.67 10.40
C THR A 63 6.55 12.65 9.94
N VAL A 64 6.63 11.41 10.46
CA VAL A 64 5.62 10.37 10.15
C VAL A 64 4.19 10.82 10.52
N ASP A 65 4.04 11.59 11.60
CA ASP A 65 2.75 12.09 12.07
C ASP A 65 2.13 13.14 11.13
N ASP A 66 2.98 13.92 10.45
CA ASP A 66 2.55 14.95 9.50
C ASP A 66 2.41 14.41 8.06
N LEU A 67 2.97 13.24 7.78
CA LEU A 67 3.00 12.63 6.45
C LEU A 67 1.59 12.46 5.82
N PRO A 68 0.54 12.01 6.54
CA PRO A 68 -0.82 11.97 5.99
C PRO A 68 -1.35 13.34 5.55
N ASN A 69 -1.07 14.38 6.35
CA ASN A 69 -1.47 15.74 6.04
C ASN A 69 -0.71 16.30 4.84
N ALA A 70 0.61 16.02 4.73
CA ALA A 70 1.44 16.42 3.62
C ALA A 70 0.97 15.77 2.29
N LEU A 71 0.67 14.47 2.31
CA LEU A 71 0.09 13.76 1.16
C LEU A 71 -1.25 14.38 0.75
N ARG A 72 -2.14 14.63 1.71
CA ARG A 72 -3.44 15.26 1.45
C ARG A 72 -3.31 16.68 0.88
N LEU A 73 -2.37 17.47 1.39
CA LEU A 73 -2.05 18.81 0.89
C LEU A 73 -1.60 18.78 -0.57
N GLY A 74 -0.74 17.81 -0.92
CA GLY A 74 -0.29 17.59 -2.30
C GLY A 74 -1.42 17.19 -3.26
N VAL A 75 -2.56 16.68 -2.77
CA VAL A 75 -3.71 16.24 -3.58
C VAL A 75 -4.75 17.36 -3.84
N ARG A 76 -4.58 18.59 -3.30
CA ARG A 76 -5.66 19.61 -3.24
C ARG A 76 -6.10 20.21 -4.60
N ASP A 77 -7.14 19.63 -5.20
CA ASP A 77 -8.29 20.30 -5.86
C ASP A 77 -9.41 19.26 -6.06
N PRO A 78 -10.55 19.36 -5.36
CA PRO A 78 -11.63 18.38 -5.44
C PRO A 78 -12.49 18.48 -6.72
N LYS A 79 -12.26 19.45 -7.62
CA LYS A 79 -13.12 19.70 -8.79
C LYS A 79 -12.70 18.97 -10.07
N ILE A 80 -11.56 18.28 -10.08
CA ILE A 80 -11.03 17.55 -11.23
C ILE A 80 -10.66 16.13 -10.78
N PRO A 81 -11.02 15.05 -11.50
CA PRO A 81 -10.54 13.70 -11.19
C PRO A 81 -9.01 13.67 -11.32
N ARG A 82 -8.31 13.68 -10.19
CA ARG A 82 -6.86 13.54 -10.11
C ARG A 82 -6.53 12.10 -9.80
N ARG A 83 -5.65 11.49 -10.60
CA ARG A 83 -5.00 10.23 -10.26
C ARG A 83 -3.79 10.54 -9.41
N TRP A 84 -3.53 9.74 -8.40
CA TRP A 84 -2.33 9.91 -7.60
C TRP A 84 -1.79 8.58 -7.09
N THR A 85 -0.47 8.56 -6.94
CA THR A 85 0.28 7.51 -6.27
C THR A 85 1.29 8.16 -5.34
N ALA A 86 1.65 7.50 -4.24
CA ALA A 86 2.74 7.92 -3.39
C ALA A 86 3.67 6.74 -3.11
N VAL A 87 4.96 7.02 -3.10
CA VAL A 87 6.00 6.06 -2.68
C VAL A 87 6.55 6.59 -1.37
N LEU A 88 6.40 5.83 -0.30
CA LEU A 88 6.83 6.18 1.05
C LEU A 88 8.09 5.38 1.39
N GLU A 89 9.11 6.07 1.89
CA GLU A 89 10.35 5.45 2.31
C GLU A 89 10.16 4.76 3.67
N THR A 90 10.69 3.55 3.79
CA THR A 90 10.69 2.79 5.04
C THR A 90 12.09 2.77 5.66
N LYS A 91 12.19 2.45 6.95
CA LYS A 91 13.47 2.30 7.65
C LYS A 91 14.29 1.13 7.14
N ASN A 92 13.66 0.15 6.48
CA ASN A 92 14.37 -0.86 5.73
C ASN A 92 14.56 -0.36 4.29
N PRO A 93 15.76 0.06 3.88
CA PRO A 93 15.98 0.71 2.59
C PRO A 93 15.76 -0.21 1.38
N GLU A 94 15.62 -1.52 1.59
CA GLU A 94 15.24 -2.45 0.53
C GLU A 94 13.77 -2.32 0.14
N TRP A 95 12.92 -1.78 1.03
CA TRP A 95 11.47 -1.75 0.87
C TRP A 95 10.93 -0.33 0.87
N VAL A 96 9.95 -0.11 0.00
CA VAL A 96 9.10 1.08 0.00
C VAL A 96 7.64 0.69 0.18
N TRP A 97 6.84 1.59 0.75
CA TRP A 97 5.40 1.43 0.78
C TRP A 97 4.76 2.22 -0.38
N PHE A 98 4.07 1.52 -1.26
CA PHE A 98 3.32 2.11 -2.36
C PHE A 98 1.86 2.34 -1.98
N LEU A 99 1.39 3.56 -2.20
CA LEU A 99 0.02 4.00 -1.98
C LEU A 99 -0.60 4.55 -3.25
N CYS A 100 -1.90 4.34 -3.46
CA CYS A 100 -2.62 4.99 -4.56
C CYS A 100 -4.11 5.18 -4.31
N ASP A 101 -4.76 5.92 -5.20
CA ASP A 101 -6.22 6.13 -5.21
C ASP A 101 -7.03 4.92 -5.70
N ARG A 102 -6.37 3.83 -6.12
CA ARG A 102 -6.96 2.58 -6.63
C ARG A 102 -6.27 1.34 -6.06
N PRO A 103 -6.45 1.02 -4.76
CA PRO A 103 -5.79 -0.14 -4.13
C PRO A 103 -6.14 -1.49 -4.80
N MET A 104 -7.28 -1.57 -5.50
CA MET A 104 -7.65 -2.73 -6.32
C MET A 104 -6.65 -3.06 -7.44
N GLU A 105 -5.72 -2.16 -7.78
CA GLU A 105 -4.70 -2.38 -8.80
C GLU A 105 -3.38 -2.95 -8.21
N TYR A 106 -3.27 -3.10 -6.89
CA TYR A 106 -2.02 -3.54 -6.24
C TYR A 106 -1.56 -4.94 -6.69
N GLU A 107 -2.48 -5.89 -6.81
CA GLU A 107 -2.16 -7.27 -7.24
C GLU A 107 -1.47 -7.31 -8.60
N GLN A 108 -1.77 -6.37 -9.49
CA GLN A 108 -1.27 -6.35 -10.87
C GLN A 108 -0.05 -5.45 -11.06
N PHE A 109 0.46 -4.81 -9.99
CA PHE A 109 1.47 -3.76 -10.12
C PHE A 109 2.76 -4.26 -10.79
N LEU A 110 3.40 -5.32 -10.28
CA LEU A 110 4.60 -5.89 -10.90
C LEU A 110 4.34 -6.44 -12.30
N SER A 111 3.27 -7.24 -12.49
CA SER A 111 2.91 -7.81 -13.79
C SER A 111 2.75 -6.72 -14.85
N PHE A 112 2.16 -5.60 -14.45
CA PHE A 112 1.95 -4.45 -15.31
C PHE A 112 3.27 -3.76 -15.70
N ILE A 113 4.16 -3.49 -14.74
CA ILE A 113 5.46 -2.86 -15.02
C ILE A 113 6.28 -3.69 -16.01
N GLY A 114 6.25 -5.01 -15.87
CA GLY A 114 6.89 -5.92 -16.83
C GLY A 114 6.30 -5.82 -18.24
N LEU A 115 4.98 -5.67 -18.37
CA LEU A 115 4.27 -5.63 -19.65
C LEU A 115 4.50 -4.34 -20.45
N VAL A 116 4.50 -3.17 -19.80
CA VAL A 116 4.69 -1.90 -20.53
C VAL A 116 6.13 -1.72 -21.01
N GLY A 117 7.07 -2.58 -20.60
CA GLY A 117 8.48 -2.55 -21.01
C GLY A 117 9.15 -1.20 -20.76
N SER A 118 8.53 -0.39 -19.90
CA SER A 118 8.82 1.03 -19.79
C SER A 118 10.02 1.28 -18.89
N ILE A 119 10.32 0.34 -18.00
CA ILE A 119 11.39 0.46 -17.00
C ILE A 119 12.21 -0.82 -17.03
N PRO A 120 13.55 -0.74 -16.99
CA PRO A 120 14.42 -1.92 -17.04
C PRO A 120 14.15 -2.89 -15.88
N PHE A 121 14.05 -4.18 -16.16
CA PHE A 121 13.94 -5.22 -15.14
C PHE A 121 15.02 -5.08 -14.04
N VAL A 122 14.60 -5.07 -12.79
CA VAL A 122 15.50 -5.09 -11.62
C VAL A 122 15.55 -6.50 -11.05
N PRO A 123 16.73 -7.14 -10.98
CA PRO A 123 16.89 -8.43 -10.33
C PRO A 123 16.38 -8.40 -8.90
N GLY A 124 15.54 -9.38 -8.55
CA GLY A 124 15.01 -9.52 -7.19
C GLY A 124 13.85 -8.59 -6.84
N MET A 125 13.31 -7.85 -7.82
CA MET A 125 12.08 -7.09 -7.59
C MET A 125 10.97 -8.01 -7.09
N THR A 126 10.35 -7.58 -6.00
CA THR A 126 9.33 -8.34 -5.28
C THR A 126 8.27 -7.36 -4.80
N GLN A 127 7.00 -7.76 -4.84
CA GLN A 127 5.95 -7.05 -4.13
C GLN A 127 5.36 -7.94 -3.05
N VAL A 128 5.05 -7.35 -1.91
CA VAL A 128 4.33 -7.98 -0.81
C VAL A 128 3.06 -7.20 -0.61
N LEU A 129 1.93 -7.82 -0.91
CA LEU A 129 0.61 -7.27 -0.68
C LEU A 129 0.07 -7.84 0.64
N ILE A 130 -0.25 -6.95 1.58
CA ILE A 130 -0.86 -7.29 2.86
C ILE A 130 -2.29 -6.74 2.84
N GLN A 131 -3.25 -7.64 3.00
CA GLN A 131 -4.66 -7.31 3.12
C GLN A 131 -5.09 -7.66 4.54
N ASP A 132 -5.50 -6.68 5.33
CA ASP A 132 -6.00 -6.87 6.69
C ASP A 132 -7.38 -6.24 6.87
N HIS A 133 -8.30 -6.56 5.98
CA HIS A 133 -9.67 -6.11 6.12
C HIS A 133 -10.28 -6.66 7.43
N PRO A 134 -10.95 -5.81 8.22
CA PRO A 134 -11.58 -6.24 9.44
C PRO A 134 -12.69 -7.23 9.13
N ASP A 135 -12.83 -8.22 9.99
CA ASP A 135 -13.93 -9.16 9.96
C ASP A 135 -14.70 -9.03 11.27
N GLU A 136 -15.70 -8.17 11.31
CA GLU A 136 -16.60 -8.11 12.45
C GLU A 136 -18.03 -7.93 11.97
N ARG A 137 -18.91 -8.79 12.47
CA ARG A 137 -20.30 -9.01 12.02
C ARG A 137 -21.24 -7.81 12.29
N GLU A 138 -20.73 -6.59 12.39
CA GLU A 138 -21.46 -5.37 12.74
C GLU A 138 -20.92 -4.14 11.98
N LEU A 139 -21.02 -4.15 10.65
CA LEU A 139 -21.47 -2.94 9.97
C LEU A 139 -22.97 -3.16 9.76
N GLU A 140 -23.78 -2.64 10.69
CA GLU A 140 -25.24 -2.86 10.77
C GLU A 140 -25.90 -2.85 9.37
N ASP A 141 -26.49 -4.00 9.02
CA ASP A 141 -27.33 -4.24 7.84
C ASP A 141 -26.77 -3.94 6.44
N ALA A 142 -26.27 -4.99 5.78
CA ALA A 142 -26.55 -5.23 4.36
C ALA A 142 -26.60 -6.73 4.08
N LEU A 143 -27.84 -7.25 4.07
CA LEU A 143 -28.25 -8.60 3.63
C LEU A 143 -27.30 -9.24 2.59
N GLY A 144 -26.57 -10.29 2.96
CA GLY A 144 -26.14 -11.35 2.05
C GLY A 144 -24.71 -11.35 1.47
N SER A 145 -23.78 -10.47 1.88
CA SER A 145 -22.42 -10.42 1.30
C SER A 145 -21.34 -10.84 2.30
N ARG A 146 -20.37 -11.66 1.85
CA ARG A 146 -19.23 -12.10 2.67
C ARG A 146 -18.24 -10.94 2.80
N THR A 147 -17.86 -10.59 4.02
CA THR A 147 -16.89 -9.50 4.28
C THR A 147 -15.75 -10.01 5.16
N GLY A 148 -14.53 -9.55 4.87
CA GLY A 148 -13.28 -9.82 5.58
C GLY A 148 -12.26 -10.62 4.77
N THR A 149 -10.99 -10.19 4.76
CA THR A 149 -9.83 -10.89 4.20
C THR A 149 -8.61 -10.54 5.07
N LYS A 150 -7.81 -11.55 5.43
CA LYS A 150 -6.53 -11.40 6.12
C LYS A 150 -5.50 -12.21 5.37
N ASN A 151 -4.76 -11.60 4.47
CA ASN A 151 -3.91 -12.29 3.52
C ASN A 151 -2.58 -11.58 3.34
N LEU A 152 -1.51 -12.34 3.12
CA LEU A 152 -0.23 -11.82 2.68
C LEU A 152 0.21 -12.59 1.45
N THR A 153 0.34 -11.87 0.34
CA THR A 153 0.74 -12.42 -0.95
C THR A 153 2.07 -11.82 -1.38
N VAL A 154 3.03 -12.69 -1.71
CA VAL A 154 4.35 -12.32 -2.22
C VAL A 154 4.37 -12.62 -3.70
N HIS A 155 4.55 -11.62 -4.55
CA HIS A 155 4.73 -11.81 -6.00
C HIS A 155 6.17 -11.45 -6.39
N SER A 156 6.78 -12.28 -7.22
CA SER A 156 8.11 -12.02 -7.79
C SER A 156 8.31 -12.75 -9.11
N TYR A 157 9.27 -12.30 -9.89
CA TYR A 157 9.77 -13.00 -11.07
C TYR A 157 10.89 -14.02 -10.74
N ASP A 158 11.37 -14.03 -9.50
CA ASP A 158 12.30 -15.03 -8.97
C ASP A 158 11.94 -15.31 -7.50
N ILE A 159 10.91 -16.13 -7.28
CA ILE A 159 10.32 -16.30 -5.94
C ILE A 159 11.31 -16.88 -4.94
N HIS A 160 12.27 -17.69 -5.39
CA HIS A 160 13.34 -18.23 -4.52
C HIS A 160 14.29 -17.14 -4.04
N ALA A 161 14.61 -16.15 -4.88
CA ALA A 161 15.39 -14.99 -4.45
C ALA A 161 14.56 -14.05 -3.56
N ALA A 162 13.27 -13.90 -3.83
CA ALA A 162 12.36 -13.09 -3.01
C ALA A 162 12.30 -13.56 -1.54
N ILE A 163 12.39 -14.88 -1.34
CA ILE A 163 12.46 -15.49 0.00
C ILE A 163 13.89 -15.73 0.49
N GLY A 164 14.94 -15.35 -0.27
CA GLY A 164 16.33 -15.46 0.17
C GLY A 164 16.96 -16.86 0.08
N LEU A 165 16.34 -17.80 -0.64
CA LEU A 165 16.93 -19.13 -0.92
C LEU A 165 17.98 -19.10 -2.04
N SER A 166 18.02 -18.04 -2.84
CA SER A 166 19.02 -17.85 -3.90
C SER A 166 19.34 -16.38 -4.09
N GLU A 167 20.48 -16.10 -4.71
CA GLU A 167 20.79 -14.76 -5.20
C GLU A 167 19.86 -14.39 -6.36
N PRO A 168 19.43 -13.11 -6.48
CA PRO A 168 18.62 -12.66 -7.60
C PRO A 168 19.34 -12.79 -8.94
N VAL A 169 18.63 -13.28 -9.96
CA VAL A 169 19.16 -13.36 -11.33
C VAL A 169 18.62 -12.25 -12.25
N PRO A 170 19.36 -11.82 -13.28
CA PRO A 170 18.93 -10.82 -14.25
C PRO A 170 18.03 -11.42 -15.35
N GLU A 171 17.15 -12.34 -14.97
CA GLU A 171 16.26 -13.06 -15.89
C GLU A 171 14.83 -13.06 -15.33
N ASN A 172 13.86 -12.80 -16.20
CA ASN A 172 12.46 -12.96 -15.86
C ASN A 172 12.09 -14.45 -15.97
N ARG A 173 11.89 -15.14 -14.84
CA ARG A 173 11.52 -16.57 -14.80
C ARG A 173 10.01 -16.81 -14.87
N GLY A 174 9.25 -15.78 -15.21
CA GLY A 174 7.79 -15.79 -15.15
C GLY A 174 7.29 -15.39 -13.77
N GLU A 175 6.07 -14.88 -13.71
CA GLU A 175 5.46 -14.47 -12.46
C GLU A 175 5.15 -15.69 -11.59
N GLN A 176 5.60 -15.63 -10.34
CA GLN A 176 5.41 -16.64 -9.32
C GLN A 176 4.92 -15.95 -8.05
N PHE A 177 4.15 -16.68 -7.22
CA PHE A 177 3.67 -16.13 -5.98
C PHE A 177 3.65 -17.16 -4.84
N PHE A 178 3.74 -16.64 -3.62
CA PHE A 178 3.34 -17.32 -2.40
C PHE A 178 2.20 -16.56 -1.75
N ASP A 179 1.30 -17.27 -1.08
CA ASP A 179 0.16 -16.68 -0.41
C ASP A 179 -0.21 -17.43 0.87
N VAL A 180 -0.41 -16.67 1.95
CA VAL A 180 -0.82 -17.20 3.24
C VAL A 180 -1.86 -16.32 3.91
N GLY A 181 -2.93 -16.97 4.36
CA GLY A 181 -3.95 -16.31 5.14
C GLY A 181 -5.32 -16.87 4.91
N ILE A 182 -6.31 -15.99 4.98
CA ILE A 182 -7.72 -16.33 4.92
C ILE A 182 -8.47 -15.27 4.13
N GLY A 183 -9.47 -15.69 3.37
CA GLY A 183 -10.28 -14.75 2.60
C GLY A 183 -11.57 -15.36 2.09
N GLU A 184 -12.30 -14.57 1.32
CA GLU A 184 -13.49 -15.04 0.64
C GLU A 184 -13.14 -16.12 -0.41
N GLY A 185 -13.85 -17.25 -0.35
CA GLY A 185 -13.89 -18.21 -1.44
C GLY A 185 -15.31 -18.42 -1.93
N GLU A 186 -15.49 -19.12 -3.05
CA GLU A 186 -16.75 -19.21 -3.81
C GLU A 186 -18.01 -19.51 -2.97
N SER A 187 -17.92 -20.47 -2.03
CA SER A 187 -19.03 -20.94 -1.20
C SER A 187 -18.87 -20.63 0.28
N ARG A 188 -17.63 -20.43 0.75
CA ARG A 188 -17.28 -20.22 2.15
C ARG A 188 -15.95 -19.48 2.26
N PHE A 189 -15.65 -19.01 3.46
CA PHE A 189 -14.31 -18.53 3.81
C PHE A 189 -13.27 -19.65 3.64
N GLN A 190 -12.13 -19.34 3.03
CA GLN A 190 -11.08 -20.31 2.71
C GLN A 190 -9.75 -19.91 3.33
N ALA A 191 -8.83 -20.86 3.41
CA ALA A 191 -7.46 -20.65 3.82
C ALA A 191 -6.56 -20.72 2.57
N PHE A 192 -5.66 -19.76 2.45
CA PHE A 192 -4.57 -19.76 1.48
C PHE A 192 -3.31 -20.22 2.22
N THR A 193 -2.63 -21.21 1.67
CA THR A 193 -1.47 -21.87 2.32
C THR A 193 -0.39 -22.23 1.29
N GLN A 194 -0.35 -21.49 0.18
CA GLN A 194 0.69 -21.64 -0.83
C GLN A 194 1.94 -20.92 -0.31
N TRP A 195 2.57 -21.48 0.72
CA TRP A 195 3.68 -20.88 1.47
C TRP A 195 4.91 -21.79 1.44
N PRO A 196 6.14 -21.27 1.55
CA PRO A 196 7.33 -22.10 1.71
C PRO A 196 7.23 -23.03 2.94
N GLU A 197 7.67 -24.28 2.78
CA GLU A 197 7.70 -25.31 3.84
C GLU A 197 9.07 -25.39 4.55
N ALA A 198 10.02 -24.52 4.21
CA ALA A 198 11.32 -24.49 4.88
C ALA A 198 11.19 -23.85 6.27
N GLU A 199 11.96 -24.33 7.24
CA GLU A 199 11.82 -24.02 8.67
C GLU A 199 11.95 -22.52 8.96
N GLU A 200 12.79 -21.81 8.21
CA GLU A 200 13.00 -20.37 8.32
C GLU A 200 11.77 -19.51 7.96
N PHE A 201 10.78 -20.07 7.24
CA PHE A 201 9.53 -19.38 6.92
C PHE A 201 8.35 -19.83 7.78
N HIS A 202 8.61 -20.66 8.79
CA HIS A 202 7.58 -21.11 9.72
C HIS A 202 7.29 -20.04 10.77
N PHE A 203 6.01 -19.86 11.05
CA PHE A 203 5.53 -18.99 12.13
C PHE A 203 4.29 -19.60 12.78
N PRO A 204 3.98 -19.27 14.06
CA PRO A 204 2.88 -19.90 14.79
C PRO A 204 1.52 -19.82 14.10
N GLY A 205 1.28 -18.75 13.32
CA GLY A 205 0.06 -18.54 12.55
C GLY A 205 -0.14 -19.56 11.43
N LEU A 206 0.92 -19.96 10.73
CA LEU A 206 0.86 -20.96 9.64
C LEU A 206 0.38 -22.31 10.15
N GLU A 207 0.94 -22.79 11.25
CA GLU A 207 0.55 -24.07 11.88
C GLU A 207 -0.91 -24.03 12.34
N ARG A 208 -1.30 -22.93 12.99
CA ARG A 208 -2.69 -22.72 13.38
C ARG A 208 -3.61 -22.67 12.17
N LEU A 209 -3.20 -22.09 11.04
CA LEU A 209 -3.95 -22.00 9.78
C LEU A 209 -4.02 -23.32 8.99
N LYS A 210 -3.07 -24.24 9.18
CA LYS A 210 -3.10 -25.60 8.59
C LYS A 210 -3.94 -26.61 9.38
N ALA A 211 -4.20 -26.37 10.68
CA ALA A 211 -5.07 -27.22 11.50
C ALA A 211 -6.47 -27.52 10.89
N LYS A 212 -7.20 -28.51 11.41
CA LYS A 212 -8.58 -28.81 10.92
C LYS A 212 -9.69 -28.37 11.88
N LYS A 213 -9.34 -27.97 13.11
CA LYS A 213 -10.31 -27.66 14.17
C LYS A 213 -10.47 -26.15 14.37
N GLY A 214 -11.70 -25.72 14.64
CA GLY A 214 -12.04 -24.34 14.96
C GLY A 214 -12.27 -23.46 13.72
N PRO A 215 -12.85 -22.26 13.92
CA PRO A 215 -13.14 -21.33 12.83
C PRO A 215 -11.85 -20.68 12.29
N LEU A 216 -11.69 -20.63 10.97
CA LEU A 216 -10.51 -20.05 10.27
C LEU A 216 -10.15 -18.64 10.76
N ARG A 217 -11.15 -17.81 11.05
CA ARG A 217 -11.01 -16.44 11.55
C ARG A 217 -10.31 -16.32 12.90
N LYS A 218 -10.33 -17.39 13.72
CA LYS A 218 -9.59 -17.45 14.99
C LYS A 218 -8.21 -18.09 14.85
N ARG A 219 -7.89 -18.59 13.66
CA ARG A 219 -6.68 -19.38 13.41
C ARG A 219 -5.60 -18.55 12.72
N PHE A 220 -6.00 -17.47 12.04
CA PHE A 220 -5.11 -16.49 11.45
C PHE A 220 -5.60 -15.09 11.79
N THR A 221 -4.75 -14.31 12.43
CA THR A 221 -5.06 -13.01 13.03
C THR A 221 -4.18 -11.92 12.43
N THR A 222 -4.45 -10.66 12.77
CA THR A 222 -3.57 -9.55 12.38
C THR A 222 -2.15 -9.70 12.94
N GLN A 223 -1.99 -10.32 14.13
CA GLN A 223 -0.65 -10.63 14.64
C GLN A 223 0.06 -11.65 13.75
N ASP A 224 -0.66 -12.63 13.21
CA ASP A 224 -0.08 -13.62 12.30
C ASP A 224 0.36 -13.00 10.97
N LEU A 225 -0.35 -11.97 10.50
CA LEU A 225 0.10 -11.16 9.37
C LEU A 225 1.38 -10.38 9.69
N ALA A 226 1.47 -9.81 10.91
CA ALA A 226 2.66 -9.09 11.35
C ALA A 226 3.87 -10.04 11.43
N ASP A 227 3.71 -11.18 12.10
CA ASP A 227 4.74 -12.21 12.22
C ASP A 227 5.21 -12.69 10.83
N CYS A 228 4.28 -12.87 9.90
CA CYS A 228 4.59 -13.24 8.51
C CYS A 228 5.36 -12.13 7.77
N ALA A 229 4.94 -10.87 7.89
CA ALA A 229 5.61 -9.73 7.25
C ALA A 229 7.03 -9.52 7.82
N HIS A 230 7.23 -9.79 9.11
CA HIS A 230 8.53 -9.69 9.78
C HIS A 230 9.57 -10.66 9.18
N LEU A 231 9.15 -11.78 8.60
CA LEU A 231 10.05 -12.70 7.87
C LEU A 231 10.74 -12.03 6.67
N PHE A 232 10.15 -10.95 6.13
CA PHE A 232 10.70 -10.17 5.01
C PHE A 232 11.38 -8.87 5.47
N GLY A 233 11.51 -8.65 6.79
CA GLY A 233 12.04 -7.41 7.34
C GLY A 233 11.11 -6.20 7.17
N LEU A 234 9.80 -6.45 7.02
CA LEU A 234 8.75 -5.43 7.03
C LEU A 234 8.19 -5.26 8.44
N ASP A 235 7.70 -4.08 8.81
CA ASP A 235 6.91 -3.87 10.03
C ASP A 235 5.66 -3.00 9.74
N PRO A 236 4.67 -3.56 9.02
CA PRO A 236 3.63 -2.80 8.32
C PRO A 236 2.59 -2.13 9.23
N PHE A 237 2.57 -2.51 10.52
CA PHE A 237 1.58 -2.02 11.48
C PHE A 237 2.18 -1.05 12.51
N ASN A 238 3.48 -0.79 12.39
CA ASN A 238 4.22 0.12 13.24
C ASN A 238 4.55 1.39 12.44
N ARG A 239 4.10 2.56 12.92
CA ARG A 239 4.40 3.83 12.24
C ARG A 239 5.90 4.12 12.19
N ASP A 240 6.65 3.64 13.20
CA ASP A 240 8.09 3.81 13.26
C ASP A 240 8.81 3.04 12.15
N PHE A 241 8.13 2.21 11.37
CA PHE A 241 8.71 1.61 10.18
C PHE A 241 8.90 2.63 9.03
N LEU A 242 8.20 3.77 9.06
CA LEU A 242 8.31 4.82 8.05
C LEU A 242 9.37 5.87 8.44
N THR A 243 9.98 6.49 7.44
CA THR A 243 10.95 7.58 7.68
C THR A 243 10.31 8.97 7.73
N GLY A 244 9.11 9.11 7.17
CA GLY A 244 8.45 10.40 6.95
C GLY A 244 8.77 11.03 5.59
N ARG A 245 9.65 10.42 4.80
CA ARG A 245 9.96 10.82 3.42
C ARG A 245 9.06 10.10 2.42
N ALA A 246 8.56 10.84 1.44
CA ALA A 246 7.72 10.29 0.39
C ALA A 246 7.77 11.14 -0.89
N THR A 247 7.43 10.52 -2.02
CA THR A 247 7.26 11.20 -3.30
C THR A 247 5.84 10.96 -3.76
N LEU A 248 5.06 12.04 -3.81
CA LEU A 248 3.70 12.03 -4.33
C LEU A 248 3.73 12.36 -5.82
N ILE A 249 3.07 11.52 -6.62
CA ILE A 249 2.92 11.69 -8.07
C ILE A 249 1.45 11.96 -8.34
N ASN A 250 1.15 13.12 -8.92
CA ASN A 250 -0.21 13.52 -9.29
C ASN A 250 -0.34 13.65 -10.80
N ALA A 251 -1.47 13.22 -11.37
CA ALA A 251 -1.83 13.45 -12.76
C ALA A 251 -3.28 13.97 -12.91
N GLY A 252 -3.47 14.99 -13.75
CA GLY A 252 -4.78 15.59 -14.07
C GLY A 252 -4.66 16.89 -14.91
N TYR A 253 -5.71 17.24 -15.67
CA TYR A 253 -5.71 18.37 -16.63
C TYR A 253 -6.38 19.64 -16.04
N PRO A 254 -5.84 20.87 -16.20
CA PRO A 254 -4.50 21.25 -16.65
C PRO A 254 -3.54 21.53 -15.47
N LEU A 255 -2.23 21.49 -15.76
CA LEU A 255 -1.18 22.12 -14.95
C LEU A 255 -1.61 23.54 -14.61
N ALA A 256 -1.67 23.88 -13.32
CA ALA A 256 -1.95 25.25 -12.91
C ALA A 256 -0.88 26.17 -13.52
N GLN A 257 -1.28 26.97 -14.51
CA GLN A 257 -0.51 28.13 -14.94
C GLN A 257 -0.31 29.01 -13.71
N ALA A 258 0.93 29.05 -13.21
CA ALA A 258 1.46 30.05 -12.28
C ALA A 258 0.44 30.59 -11.25
N TYR A 259 0.21 29.85 -10.17
CA TYR A 259 -0.18 30.54 -8.93
C TYR A 259 1.10 30.98 -8.24
N GLY A 260 1.42 32.28 -8.40
CA GLY A 260 2.21 33.01 -7.42
C GLY A 260 1.61 32.87 -6.03
N SER A 261 2.40 33.23 -5.00
CA SER A 261 2.06 33.16 -3.56
C SER A 261 0.55 33.24 -3.32
N SER A 262 -0.08 32.08 -3.09
CA SER A 262 -1.53 31.98 -3.05
C SER A 262 -2.09 32.77 -1.87
N ALA A 263 -2.92 33.76 -2.19
CA ALA A 263 -3.76 34.56 -1.29
C ALA A 263 -4.86 33.74 -0.58
N ILE A 264 -4.61 32.46 -0.27
CA ILE A 264 -5.51 31.59 0.49
C ILE A 264 -5.36 31.84 2.00
N PHE A 265 -4.34 32.61 2.43
CA PHE A 265 -4.25 33.14 3.79
C PHE A 265 -5.06 34.43 4.02
N ASP A 266 -5.75 34.97 3.00
CA ASP A 266 -6.57 36.19 3.13
C ASP A 266 -8.05 35.92 3.44
N TYR A 267 -8.43 34.67 3.73
CA TYR A 267 -9.78 34.34 4.21
C TYR A 267 -9.87 34.47 5.74
N PRO A 268 -10.73 35.35 6.30
CA PRO A 268 -10.83 35.59 7.74
C PRO A 268 -11.29 34.38 8.58
N GLU A 269 -11.70 33.30 7.93
CA GLU A 269 -12.43 32.17 8.54
C GLU A 269 -11.53 30.96 8.85
N HIS A 270 -10.24 31.05 8.48
CA HIS A 270 -9.21 30.05 8.78
C HIS A 270 -8.04 30.66 9.54
N THR A 271 -8.32 31.35 10.64
CA THR A 271 -7.33 31.50 11.70
C THR A 271 -7.24 30.19 12.46
N TRP A 272 -6.23 29.38 12.13
CA TRP A 272 -5.70 28.40 13.05
C TRP A 272 -5.20 29.18 14.27
N ASP A 273 -5.95 29.12 15.36
CA ASP A 273 -5.68 29.88 16.56
C ASP A 273 -4.44 29.30 17.26
N ARG A 274 -3.28 29.91 16.99
CA ARG A 274 -1.99 29.56 17.60
C ARG A 274 -1.92 29.90 19.10
N GLU A 275 -2.95 30.53 19.67
CA GLU A 275 -2.94 30.92 21.09
C GLU A 275 -3.38 29.80 22.06
N HIS A 276 -3.90 28.66 21.57
CA HIS A 276 -4.28 27.54 22.44
C HIS A 276 -3.10 26.72 23.02
N GLU A 277 -1.86 26.97 22.58
CA GLU A 277 -0.66 26.29 23.11
C GLU A 277 0.13 27.13 24.13
N ARG A 278 -0.35 28.33 24.53
CA ARG A 278 0.43 29.24 25.40
C ARG A 278 -0.25 29.70 26.69
N SER A 279 -1.27 29.00 27.19
CA SER A 279 -1.83 29.31 28.50
C SER A 279 -2.06 28.09 29.38
N GLU A 280 -0.98 27.38 29.72
CA GLU A 280 -0.79 26.85 31.08
C GLU A 280 0.66 27.11 31.50
N GLY A 281 0.85 28.29 32.09
CA GLY A 281 2.05 28.78 32.75
C GLY A 281 1.68 29.98 33.60
#